data_AF-A0A6N8HQ52-F1
#
_entry.id   AF-A0A6N8HQ52-F1
#
_cell.length_a   1.000
_cell.length_b   1.000
_cell.length_c   1.000
_cell.angle_alpha   90.00
_cell.angle_beta   90.00
_cell.angle_gamma   90.00
#
_symmetry.space_group_name_H-M   'P 1'
#
loop_
_entity.id
_entity.type
_entity.pdbx_description
1 polymer ?
#
loop_
_entity_poly.entity_id
_entity_poly.type
_entity_poly.pdbx_seq_one_letter_code
_entity_poly.pdbx_strand_id
1 'polypeptide(L)' 'MQALRYWDYYDMTETFTDLYDKSLNQQAFSHLYDVIISRENILLAYRTIKSNKGLRHLERIEER' A
#
# COMPACT_ATOMS: atom_id res chain seq x y z
N MET A 1 1.12 11.39 -8.10
CA MET A 1 1.68 12.11 -6.94
C MET A 1 1.11 11.70 -5.57
N GLN A 2 -0.16 11.29 -5.43
CA GLN A 2 -0.69 10.90 -4.10
C GLN A 2 -0.13 9.57 -3.56
N ALA A 3 0.11 8.58 -4.44
CA ALA A 3 0.65 7.28 -4.03
C ALA A 3 2.04 7.37 -3.40
N LEU A 4 2.97 8.10 -4.04
CA LEU A 4 4.34 8.30 -3.54
C LEU A 4 4.35 8.94 -2.14
N ARG A 5 3.49 9.95 -1.90
CA ARG A 5 3.36 10.57 -0.57
C ARG A 5 2.87 9.59 0.49
N TYR A 6 1.98 8.66 0.12
CA TYR A 6 1.53 7.64 1.06
C TYR A 6 2.59 6.57 1.29
N TRP A 7 3.40 6.25 0.29
CA TRP A 7 4.54 5.34 0.46
C TRP A 7 5.57 5.94 1.41
N ASP A 8 5.90 7.22 1.25
CA ASP A 8 6.81 7.94 2.14
C ASP A 8 6.23 8.03 3.56
N TYR A 9 4.93 8.30 3.72
CA TYR A 9 4.28 8.40 5.03
C TYR A 9 4.27 7.08 5.82
N TYR A 10 4.23 5.94 5.12
CA TYR A 10 4.26 4.60 5.72
C TYR A 10 5.63 3.93 5.62
N ASP A 11 6.70 4.68 5.31
CA ASP A 11 8.07 4.17 5.16
C ASP A 11 8.20 2.97 4.19
N MET A 12 7.34 2.89 3.17
CA MET A 12 7.30 1.77 2.20
C MET A 12 8.10 2.03 0.92
N THR A 13 8.64 3.24 0.74
CA THR A 13 9.33 3.65 -0.50
C THR A 13 10.56 2.78 -0.80
N GLU A 14 11.41 2.54 0.20
CA GLU A 14 12.59 1.67 0.04
C GLU A 14 12.19 0.23 -0.27
N THR A 15 11.20 -0.31 0.45
CA THR A 15 10.69 -1.67 0.25
C THR A 15 10.16 -1.88 -1.16
N PHE A 16 9.35 -0.96 -1.69
CA PHE A 16 8.82 -1.10 -3.05
C PHE A 16 9.88 -0.88 -4.13
N THR A 17 10.87 -0.01 -3.87
CA THR A 17 12.00 0.20 -4.79
C THR A 17 12.86 -1.06 -4.88
N ASP A 18 13.22 -1.65 -3.75
CA ASP A 18 13.99 -2.90 -3.70
C ASP A 18 13.22 -4.07 -4.35
N LEU A 19 11.92 -4.20 -4.08
CA LEU A 19 11.09 -5.22 -4.74
C LEU A 19 11.06 -5.05 -6.26
N TYR A 20 10.99 -3.81 -6.74
CA TYR A 20 11.01 -3.49 -8.17
C TYR A 20 12.35 -3.87 -8.80
N ASP A 21 13.46 -3.46 -8.19
CA ASP A 21 14.81 -3.77 -8.69
C ASP A 21 15.06 -5.29 -8.72
N LYS A 22 14.66 -6.01 -7.67
CA LYS A 22 14.75 -7.47 -7.60
C LYS A 22 13.89 -8.15 -8.66
N SER A 23 12.71 -7.61 -8.95
CA SER A 23 11.84 -8.10 -10.01
C SER A 23 12.47 -7.94 -11.39
N LEU A 24 13.13 -6.81 -11.66
CA LEU A 24 13.86 -6.60 -12.92
C LEU A 24 15.00 -7.60 -13.10
N ASN A 25 15.64 -7.99 -11.99
CA ASN A 25 16.69 -8.99 -11.95
C ASN A 25 16.19 -10.45 -11.87
N GLN A 26 14.87 -10.69 -12.03
CA GLN A 26 14.24 -12.03 -11.97
C GLN A 26 14.57 -12.81 -10.70
N GLN A 27 14.77 -12.10 -9.57
CA GLN A 27 15.07 -12.74 -8.30
C GLN A 27 13.82 -13.41 -7.70
N ALA A 28 14.04 -14.51 -6.99
CA ALA A 28 12.99 -15.17 -6.21
C ALA A 28 12.74 -14.41 -4.90
N PHE A 29 11.47 -14.17 -4.57
CA PHE A 29 11.08 -13.46 -3.35
C PHE A 29 10.68 -14.44 -2.24
N SER A 30 11.63 -14.85 -1.41
CA SER A 30 11.38 -15.78 -0.29
C SER A 30 10.61 -15.16 0.88
N HIS A 31 10.69 -13.83 1.05
CA HIS A 31 10.11 -13.10 2.19
C HIS A 31 8.98 -12.14 1.77
N LEU A 32 8.40 -12.33 0.57
CA LEU A 32 7.35 -11.44 0.09
C LEU A 32 6.12 -11.44 1.01
N TYR A 33 5.81 -12.59 1.61
CA TYR A 33 4.68 -12.72 2.52
C TYR A 33 4.83 -11.78 3.73
N ASP A 34 6.02 -11.72 4.31
CA ASP A 34 6.31 -10.86 5.47
C ASP A 34 6.10 -9.37 5.14
N VAL A 35 6.45 -8.96 3.91
CA VAL A 35 6.18 -7.60 3.41
C VAL A 35 4.69 -7.37 3.19
N ILE A 36 3.96 -8.36 2.67
CA ILE A 36 2.52 -8.24 2.43
C ILE A 36 1.76 -8.01 3.74
N ILE A 37 2.11 -8.75 4.80
CA ILE A 37 1.46 -8.68 6.10
C ILE A 37 2.07 -7.62 7.04
N SER A 38 3.05 -6.84 6.58
CA SER A 38 3.63 -5.79 7.40
C SER A 38 2.58 -4.77 7.79
N ARG A 39 2.72 -4.19 8.98
CA ARG A 39 1.77 -3.23 9.52
C ARG A 39 1.65 -2.02 8.61
N GLU A 40 2.78 -1.57 8.08
CA GLU A 40 2.94 -0.44 7.18
C GLU A 40 2.17 -0.68 5.88
N ASN A 41 2.34 -1.85 5.27
CA ASN A 41 1.66 -2.21 4.04
C ASN A 41 0.14 -2.38 4.23
N ILE A 42 -0.30 -2.96 5.36
CA ILE A 42 -1.72 -3.08 5.71
C ILE A 42 -2.36 -1.69 5.90
N LEU A 43 -1.69 -0.78 6.61
CA LEU A 43 -2.21 0.58 6.83
C LEU A 43 -2.26 1.39 5.53
N LEU A 44 -1.24 1.26 4.68
CA LEU A 44 -1.21 1.86 3.35
C LEU A 44 -2.37 1.34 2.47
N ALA A 45 -2.60 0.03 2.48
CA ALA A 45 -3.70 -0.59 1.76
C ALA A 45 -5.05 -0.08 2.27
N TYR A 46 -5.25 -0.04 3.59
CA TYR A 46 -6.47 0.51 4.21
C TYR A 46 -6.69 1.98 3.83
N ARG A 47 -5.64 2.82 3.91
CA ARG A 47 -5.71 4.24 3.53
C ARG A 47 -6.11 4.41 2.06
N THR A 48 -5.55 3.58 1.19
CA THR A 48 -5.83 3.60 -0.25
C THR A 48 -7.28 3.20 -0.52
N ILE A 49 -7.73 2.09 0.08
CA ILE A 49 -9.12 1.59 -0.04
C ILE A 49 -10.11 2.63 0.49
N LYS A 50 -9.91 3.13 1.71
CA LYS A 50 -10.79 4.14 2.33
C LYS A 50 -10.89 5.43 1.52
N SER A 51 -9.83 5.82 0.80
CA SER A 51 -9.84 7.00 -0.07
C SER A 51 -10.62 6.80 -1.37
N ASN A 52 -11.04 5.57 -1.71
CA ASN A 52 -11.83 5.32 -2.92
C ASN A 52 -13.21 5.97 -2.80
N LYS A 53 -13.58 6.77 -3.82
CA LYS A 53 -14.83 7.56 -3.84
C LYS A 53 -16.08 6.75 -3.51
N GLY A 54 -16.12 5.47 -3.88
CA GLY A 54 -17.26 4.58 -3.61
C GLY A 54 -17.50 4.36 -2.12
N LEU A 55 -16.45 4.07 -1.34
CA LEU A 55 -16.57 3.85 0.10
C LEU A 55 -16.93 5.12 0.86
N ARG A 56 -16.33 6.26 0.48
CA ARG A 56 -16.71 7.58 1.01
C ARG A 56 -18.18 7.93 0.76
N HIS A 57 -18.78 7.43 -0.32
CA HIS A 57 -20.18 7.68 -0.62
C HIS A 57 -21.11 6.83 0.25
N LEU A 58 -20.75 5.55 0.46
CA LEU A 58 -21.51 4.63 1.32
C LEU A 58 -21.49 5.07 2.80
N GLU A 59 -20.33 5.46 3.34
CA GLU A 59 -20.25 6.02 4.71
C GLU A 59 -21.17 7.24 4.89
N ARG A 60 -21.24 8.11 3.88
CA ARG A 60 -22.07 9.33 3.91
C ARG A 60 -23.58 9.05 3.79
N ILE A 61 -23.97 7.87 3.30
CA ILE A 61 -25.37 7.43 3.25
C ILE A 61 -25.78 6.82 4.59
N GLU A 62 -24.89 6.09 5.27
CA GLU A 62 -25.16 5.52 6.59
C GLU A 62 -25.21 6.55 7.73
N GLU A 63 -24.53 7.70 7.57
CA GLU A 63 -24.58 8.83 8.53
C GLU A 63 -25.84 9.74 8.38
N ARG A 64 -26.78 9.40 7.49
CA ARG A 64 -28.04 10.13 7.25
C ARG A 64 -29.25 9.35 7.70
#